data_AF-A0A9J7EFL5-F1
#
_entry.id   AF-A0A9J7EFL5-F1
#
_cell.length_a   1.000
_cell.length_b   1.000
_cell.length_c   1.000
_cell.angle_alpha   90.00
_cell.angle_beta   90.00
_cell.angle_gamma   90.00
#
_symmetry.space_group_name_H-M   'P 1'
#
loop_
_entity.id
_entity.type
_entity.pdbx_description
1 polymer ?
#
loop_
_entity_poly.entity_id
_entity_poly.type
_entity_poly.pdbx_seq_one_letter_code
_entity_poly.pdbx_strand_id
1 'polypeptide(L)' 'MYLRYYLNEKGERQYTLSTIDPHGKPTISAHPARFSPEDKYSRQRIIIKKRFGLLLTQQPEPVL' A
#
# COMPACT_ATOMS: atom_id res chain seq x y z
N MET A 1 -10.46 5.31 10.62
CA MET A 1 -9.86 4.38 11.59
C MET A 1 -8.66 5.02 12.24
N TYR A 2 -8.50 4.84 13.56
CA TYR A 2 -7.40 5.41 14.35
C TYR A 2 -6.13 4.56 14.34
N LEU A 3 -6.20 3.28 13.98
CA LEU A 3 -5.04 2.41 13.96
C LEU A 3 -4.13 2.75 12.77
N ARG A 4 -2.87 3.04 13.08
CA ARG A 4 -1.82 3.41 12.14
C ARG A 4 -0.62 2.48 12.32
N TYR A 5 0.30 2.50 11.36
CA TYR A 5 1.56 1.78 11.46
C TYR A 5 2.69 2.50 10.72
N TYR A 6 3.92 2.13 11.04
CA TYR A 6 5.11 2.37 10.23
C TYR A 6 5.89 1.07 10.06
N LEU A 7 6.86 1.05 9.16
CA LEU A 7 7.72 -0.12 8.93
C LEU A 7 9.01 0.03 9.73
N ASN A 8 9.36 -0.99 10.51
CA ASN A 8 10.66 -1.06 11.18
C ASN A 8 11.78 -1.41 10.17
N GLU A 9 13.03 -1.47 10.63
CA GLU A 9 14.20 -1.81 9.80
C GLU A 9 14.11 -3.20 9.16
N LYS A 10 13.32 -4.11 9.76
CA LYS A 10 13.07 -5.46 9.23
C LYS A 10 11.90 -5.51 8.23
N GLY A 11 11.22 -4.38 7.99
CA GLY A 11 10.03 -4.31 7.13
C GLY A 11 8.74 -4.81 7.79
N GLU A 12 8.72 -4.97 9.11
CA GLU A 12 7.54 -5.38 9.87
C GLU A 12 6.71 -4.16 10.28
N ARG A 13 5.40 -4.36 10.41
CA ARG A 13 4.49 -3.28 10.84
C ARG A 13 4.54 -3.08 12.34
N GLN A 14 4.89 -1.87 12.76
CA GLN A 14 4.77 -1.44 14.15
C GLN A 14 3.53 -0.55 14.29
N TYR A 15 2.54 -1.02 15.05
CA TYR A 15 1.25 -0.36 15.20
C TYR A 15 1.31 0.78 16.22
N THR A 16 0.58 1.85 15.93
CA THR A 16 0.50 3.04 16.78
C THR A 16 -0.80 3.80 16.52
N LEU A 17 -1.16 4.70 17.43
CA LEU A 17 -2.21 5.70 17.23
C LEU A 17 -1.63 7.07 16.83
N SER A 18 -0.31 7.26 16.93
CA SER A 18 0.38 8.50 16.57
C SER A 18 0.36 8.72 15.05
N THR A 19 0.25 9.98 14.63
CA THR A 19 0.33 10.39 13.22
C THR A 19 1.77 10.46 12.71
N ILE A 20 2.76 10.49 13.61
CA ILE A 20 4.18 10.62 13.34
C ILE A 20 4.91 9.44 13.99
N ASP A 21 5.88 8.86 13.29
CA ASP A 21 6.74 7.79 13.77
C ASP A 21 7.92 8.32 14.62
N PRO A 22 8.72 7.47 15.27
CA PRO A 22 9.86 7.90 16.07
C PRO A 22 10.95 8.66 15.29
N HIS A 23 10.96 8.57 13.97
CA HIS A 23 11.91 9.23 13.06
C HIS A 23 11.34 10.50 12.43
N GLY A 24 10.15 10.95 12.84
CA GLY A 24 9.50 12.15 12.32
C GLY A 24 8.76 11.95 10.99
N LYS A 25 8.64 10.72 10.46
CA LYS A 25 7.90 10.43 9.23
C LYS A 25 6.42 10.19 9.53
N PRO A 26 5.51 10.50 8.58
CA PRO A 26 4.08 10.25 8.76
C PRO A 26 3.79 8.74 8.79
N THR A 27 2.99 8.31 9.76
CA THR A 27 2.50 6.93 9.84
C THR A 27 1.38 6.68 8.82
N ILE A 28 1.10 5.43 8.49
CA ILE A 28 0.15 5.01 7.46
C ILE A 28 -1.08 4.37 8.12
N SER A 29 -2.28 4.50 7.53
CA SER A 29 -3.47 3.77 8.00
C SER A 29 -3.24 2.26 7.95
N ALA A 30 -3.51 1.57 9.06
CA ALA A 30 -3.41 0.10 9.12
C ALA A 30 -4.49 -0.61 8.29
N HIS A 31 -5.56 0.11 7.93
CA HIS A 31 -6.69 -0.45 7.22
C HIS A 31 -6.58 -0.19 5.72
N PRO A 32 -6.99 -1.17 4.88
CA PRO A 32 -6.98 -1.01 3.43
C PRO A 32 -8.01 0.05 2.99
N ALA A 33 -7.83 0.56 1.77
CA ALA A 33 -8.83 1.40 1.14
C ALA A 33 -10.14 0.60 0.96
N ARG A 34 -11.29 1.29 1.08
CA ARG A 34 -12.61 0.67 0.92
C ARG A 34 -12.76 0.08 -0.49
N PHE A 35 -13.17 -1.17 -0.57
CA PHE A 35 -13.56 -1.80 -1.84
C PHE A 35 -14.93 -1.28 -2.30
N SER A 36 -15.07 -1.04 -3.61
CA SER A 36 -16.32 -0.65 -4.24
C SER A 36 -16.47 -1.44 -5.54
N PRO A 37 -17.57 -2.20 -5.74
CA PRO A 37 -17.75 -3.00 -6.95
C PRO A 37 -17.73 -2.18 -8.25
N GLU A 38 -18.27 -0.95 -8.21
CA GLU A 38 -18.33 -0.07 -9.39
C GLU A 38 -16.94 0.40 -9.87
N ASP A 39 -16.01 0.61 -8.93
CA ASP A 39 -14.63 1.04 -9.20
C ASP A 39 -14.44 2.01 -10.39
N LYS A 40 -15.09 3.18 -10.31
CA LYS A 40 -15.10 4.23 -11.35
C LYS A 40 -13.71 4.63 -11.85
N TYR A 41 -12.68 4.46 -11.03
CA TYR A 41 -11.30 4.84 -11.35
C TYR A 41 -10.38 3.65 -11.69
N SER A 42 -10.97 2.50 -12.03
CA SER A 42 -10.26 1.27 -12.44
C SER A 42 -9.24 1.53 -13.55
N ARG A 43 -9.65 2.25 -14.61
CA ARG A 43 -8.79 2.59 -15.76
C ARG A 43 -7.54 3.36 -15.33
N GLN A 44 -7.69 4.38 -14.49
CA GLN A 44 -6.58 5.20 -14.00
C GLN A 44 -5.64 4.35 -13.13
N ARG A 45 -6.18 3.51 -12.24
CA ARG A 45 -5.38 2.62 -11.40
C ARG A 45 -4.54 1.66 -12.24
N ILE A 46 -5.12 1.06 -13.28
CA ILE A 46 -4.40 0.13 -14.18
C ILE A 46 -3.29 0.86 -14.96
N ILE A 47 -3.58 2.06 -15.49
CA ILE A 47 -2.59 2.85 -16.25
C ILE A 47 -1.38 3.20 -15.37
N ILE A 48 -1.61 3.63 -14.13
CA ILE A 48 -0.53 3.96 -13.19
C ILE A 48 0.30 2.71 -12.87
N LYS A 49 -0.36 1.59 -12.55
CA LYS A 49 0.35 0.32 -12.31
C LYS A 49 1.20 -0.09 -13.51
N LYS A 50 0.67 0.01 -14.73
CA LYS A 50 1.41 -0.30 -15.97
C LYS A 50 2.65 0.56 -16.14
N ARG A 51 2.52 1.87 -15.87
CA ARG A 51 3.62 2.85 -16.00
C ARG A 51 4.81 2.52 -15.09
N PHE A 52 4.55 2.01 -13.89
CA PHE A 52 5.57 1.66 -12.90
C PHE A 52 5.96 0.17 -12.91
N GLY A 53 5.51 -0.63 -13.88
CA GLY A 53 5.88 -2.05 -13.94
C GLY A 53 5.25 -2.91 -12.84
N LEU A 54 4.15 -2.45 -12.22
CA LEU A 54 3.52 -3.09 -11.05
C LEU A 54 2.41 -4.09 -11.41
N LEU A 55 2.14 -4.32 -12.70
CA LEU A 55 1.19 -5.37 -13.09
C LEU A 55 1.86 -6.74 -13.01
N LEU A 56 1.15 -7.75 -12.52
CA LEU A 56 1.67 -9.13 -12.50
C LEU A 56 2.04 -9.62 -13.91
N THR A 57 1.32 -9.18 -14.94
CA THR A 57 1.61 -9.51 -16.34
C THR A 57 2.91 -8.89 -16.88
N GLN A 58 3.55 -8.00 -16.12
CA GLN A 58 4.87 -7.43 -16.43
C GLN A 58 6.00 -8.15 -15.70
N GLN A 59 5.69 -9.00 -14.73
CA GLN A 59 6.67 -9.77 -13.97
C GLN A 59 6.98 -11.08 -14.70
N PRO A 60 8.18 -11.66 -14.55
CA PRO A 60 8.49 -12.98 -15.09
C PRO A 60 7.54 -14.02 -14.50
N GLU A 61 7.33 -15.11 -15.24
CA GLU A 61 6.55 -16.24 -14.72
C GLU A 61 7.16 -16.73 -13.40
N PRO A 62 6.31 -17.00 -12.38
CA PRO A 62 6.81 -17.52 -11.12
C PRO A 62 7.51 -18.85 -11.39
N VAL A 63 8.76 -18.97 -10.94
CA VAL A 63 9.49 -20.24 -10.96
C VAL A 63 8.80 -21.16 -9.95
N LEU A 64 8.34 -22.33 -10.43
CA LEU A 64 7.74 -23.38 -9.61
C LEU A 64 8.75 -24.00 -8.64
#